data_AF-A0A552WUH2-F1
#
_entry.id   AF-A0A552WUH2-F1
#
_cell.length_a   1.000
_cell.length_b   1.000
_cell.length_c   1.000
_cell.angle_alpha   90.00
_cell.angle_beta   90.00
_cell.angle_gamma   90.00
#
_symmetry.space_group_name_H-M   'P 1'
#
loop_
_entity.id
_entity.type
_entity.pdbx_description
1 polymer ?
#
loop_
_entity_poly.entity_id
_entity_poly.type
_entity_poly.pdbx_seq_one_letter_code
_entity_poly.pdbx_strand_id
1 'polypeptide(L)'
;MTTSTDYARTINGVQHQEQIAWRAYRNRLVVVRSVRPLVMQPDGRLRPSRSWRVHEERTHRPVGPVKRTRGVVKAGLPAADDDDTGTGTGTATIPAAHRTGAETASYLPEAVRVGAALAIPDPAIWTGRITQWDNGRGLVSRQEIANLRLSAERALVIRATRGDGRESYTPVQIAAHPWEVTQLAYDLPHVPGIPRTRGVDPLAGL
;
A
#
# COMPACT_ATOMS: atom_id res chain seq x y z
N MET A 1 -7.78 4.31 -11.67
CA MET A 1 -6.41 4.55 -11.19
C MET A 1 -5.77 3.19 -10.99
N THR A 2 -4.57 2.99 -11.52
CA THR A 2 -3.79 1.75 -11.42
C THR A 2 -2.53 2.08 -10.61
N THR A 3 -2.27 1.35 -9.54
CA THR A 3 -1.11 1.48 -8.64
C THR A 3 -0.07 0.39 -8.92
N SER A 4 1.18 0.56 -8.51
CA SER A 4 2.32 -0.31 -8.87
C SER A 4 3.42 -0.20 -7.81
N THR A 5 3.86 -1.31 -7.20
CA THR A 5 4.93 -1.38 -6.19
C THR A 5 5.87 -2.57 -6.41
N ASP A 6 7.20 -2.39 -6.39
CA ASP A 6 8.15 -3.44 -6.76
C ASP A 6 8.85 -4.16 -5.57
N TYR A 7 8.95 -5.51 -5.58
CA TYR A 7 9.85 -6.27 -4.68
C TYR A 7 10.30 -7.62 -5.28
N ALA A 8 11.39 -8.22 -4.78
CA ALA A 8 11.92 -9.48 -5.33
C ALA A 8 11.20 -10.73 -4.77
N ARG A 9 10.92 -11.73 -5.63
CA ARG A 9 10.27 -13.00 -5.30
C ARG A 9 10.81 -14.13 -6.19
N THR A 10 11.03 -15.30 -5.63
CA THR A 10 11.39 -16.50 -6.40
C THR A 10 10.16 -17.20 -6.96
N ILE A 11 10.12 -17.44 -8.27
CA ILE A 11 9.09 -18.23 -8.97
C ILE A 11 9.80 -19.25 -9.85
N ASN A 12 9.53 -20.55 -9.63
CA ASN A 12 10.19 -21.65 -10.35
C ASN A 12 11.72 -21.55 -10.37
N GLY A 13 12.33 -21.20 -9.23
CA GLY A 13 13.78 -21.03 -9.10
C GLY A 13 14.36 -19.74 -9.67
N VAL A 14 13.54 -18.86 -10.26
CA VAL A 14 13.99 -17.60 -10.86
C VAL A 14 13.54 -16.41 -10.03
N GLN A 15 14.46 -15.48 -9.74
CA GLN A 15 14.14 -14.21 -9.10
C GLN A 15 13.29 -13.35 -10.04
N HIS A 16 12.21 -12.80 -9.52
CA HIS A 16 11.31 -11.90 -10.23
C HIS A 16 11.13 -10.64 -9.40
N GLN A 17 11.00 -9.51 -10.07
CA GLN A 17 10.38 -8.35 -9.47
C GLN A 17 8.86 -8.53 -9.56
N GLU A 18 8.14 -8.37 -8.46
CA GLU A 18 6.69 -8.42 -8.36
C GLU A 18 6.13 -7.02 -8.20
N GLN A 19 4.98 -6.78 -8.82
CA GLN A 19 4.23 -5.56 -8.74
C GLN A 19 2.75 -5.79 -8.45
N ILE A 20 2.20 -5.11 -7.44
CA ILE A 20 0.77 -5.17 -7.12
C ILE A 20 0.07 -3.90 -7.59
N ALA A 21 -0.94 -4.10 -8.45
CA ALA A 21 -1.87 -3.09 -8.89
C ALA A 21 -3.27 -3.41 -8.40
N TRP A 22 -4.07 -2.37 -8.16
CA TRP A 22 -5.46 -2.59 -7.79
C TRP A 22 -6.37 -1.48 -8.32
N ARG A 23 -7.65 -1.82 -8.45
CA ARG A 23 -8.70 -0.87 -8.78
C ARG A 23 -9.98 -1.20 -8.03
N ALA A 24 -10.45 -0.20 -7.29
CA ALA A 24 -11.68 -0.28 -6.51
C ALA A 24 -12.88 0.21 -7.32
N TYR A 25 -13.98 -0.55 -7.27
CA TYR A 25 -15.28 -0.20 -7.83
C TYR A 25 -16.36 -0.37 -6.76
N ARG A 26 -17.56 0.17 -7.02
CA ARG A 26 -18.70 0.02 -6.07
C ARG A 26 -19.15 -1.43 -5.88
N ASN A 27 -18.88 -2.32 -6.84
CA ASN A 27 -19.35 -3.71 -6.83
C ASN A 27 -18.23 -4.75 -6.87
N ARG A 28 -16.96 -4.33 -6.93
CA ARG A 28 -15.80 -5.23 -6.93
C ARG A 28 -14.51 -4.51 -6.59
N LEU A 29 -13.53 -5.26 -6.12
CA LEU A 29 -12.13 -4.87 -6.05
C LEU A 29 -11.34 -5.79 -6.97
N VAL A 30 -10.59 -5.22 -7.90
CA VAL A 30 -9.69 -5.99 -8.77
C VAL A 30 -8.27 -5.77 -8.29
N VAL A 31 -7.53 -6.86 -8.06
CA VAL A 31 -6.12 -6.86 -7.68
C VAL A 31 -5.35 -7.65 -8.73
N VAL A 32 -4.32 -7.04 -9.31
CA VAL A 32 -3.46 -7.65 -10.32
C VAL A 32 -2.06 -7.73 -9.73
N ARG A 33 -1.46 -8.92 -9.78
CA ARG A 33 -0.03 -9.11 -9.56
C ARG A 33 0.64 -9.26 -10.91
N SER A 34 1.60 -8.40 -11.18
CA SER A 34 2.47 -8.46 -12.34
C SER A 34 3.86 -8.87 -11.89
N VAL A 35 4.58 -9.62 -12.72
CA VAL A 35 5.97 -9.99 -12.43
C VAL A 35 6.84 -9.73 -13.65
N ARG A 36 8.13 -9.48 -13.42
CA ARG A 36 9.15 -9.54 -14.47
C ARG A 36 10.39 -10.25 -13.96
N PRO A 37 10.99 -11.15 -14.76
CA PRO A 37 12.18 -11.88 -14.34
C PRO A 37 13.38 -10.95 -14.14
N LEU A 38 14.21 -11.29 -13.17
CA LEU A 38 15.49 -10.68 -12.86
C LEU A 38 16.62 -11.64 -13.22
N VAL A 39 17.72 -11.10 -13.72
CA VAL A 39 18.97 -11.83 -13.96
C VAL A 39 20.08 -11.21 -13.12
N MET A 40 20.96 -12.05 -12.59
CA MET A 40 22.17 -11.61 -11.91
C MET A 40 23.17 -11.11 -12.97
N GLN A 41 23.69 -9.91 -12.76
CA GLN A 41 24.77 -9.34 -13.56
C GLN A 41 26.15 -9.74 -12.98
N PRO A 42 27.25 -9.60 -13.73
CA PRO A 42 28.60 -9.92 -13.24
C PRO A 42 29.02 -9.14 -11.97
N ASP A 43 28.43 -7.97 -11.74
CA ASP A 43 28.64 -7.14 -10.54
C ASP A 43 27.79 -7.58 -9.33
N GLY A 44 27.06 -8.69 -9.44
CA GLY A 44 26.19 -9.22 -8.39
C GLY A 44 24.86 -8.48 -8.23
N ARG A 45 24.53 -7.52 -9.11
CA ARG A 45 23.24 -6.82 -9.07
C ARG A 45 22.18 -7.54 -9.90
N LEU A 46 20.94 -7.46 -9.43
CA LEU A 46 19.78 -7.98 -10.18
C LEU A 46 19.27 -6.93 -11.16
N ARG A 47 19.07 -7.32 -12.42
CA ARG A 47 18.48 -6.46 -13.45
C ARG A 47 17.27 -7.13 -14.13
N PRO A 48 16.20 -6.38 -14.45
CA PRO A 48 15.10 -6.89 -15.26
C PRO A 48 15.57 -7.41 -16.62
N SER A 49 15.15 -8.61 -16.99
CA SER A 49 15.49 -9.22 -18.30
C SER A 49 14.34 -9.21 -19.30
N ARG A 50 13.10 -9.01 -18.85
CA ARG A 50 11.91 -8.93 -19.72
C ARG A 50 10.92 -7.89 -19.21
N SER A 51 9.95 -7.56 -20.06
CA SER A 51 8.80 -6.72 -19.72
C SER A 51 7.95 -7.35 -18.61
N TRP A 52 7.17 -6.50 -17.94
CA TRP A 52 6.13 -6.93 -17.02
C TRP A 52 5.11 -7.83 -17.71
N ARG A 53 4.69 -8.89 -17.02
CA ARG A 53 3.56 -9.73 -17.40
C ARG A 53 2.60 -9.87 -16.23
N VAL A 54 1.32 -9.99 -16.51
CA VAL A 54 0.33 -10.37 -15.50
C VAL A 54 0.64 -11.79 -15.05
N HIS A 55 0.85 -11.97 -13.76
CA HIS A 55 1.02 -13.27 -13.13
C HIS A 55 -0.29 -13.78 -12.57
N GLU A 56 -1.07 -12.89 -11.96
CA GLU A 56 -2.33 -13.22 -11.31
C GLU A 56 -3.28 -12.04 -11.37
N GLU A 57 -4.55 -12.29 -11.63
CA GLU A 57 -5.64 -11.33 -11.48
C GLU A 57 -6.69 -11.93 -10.56
N ARG A 58 -7.04 -11.20 -9.49
CA ARG A 58 -8.11 -11.57 -8.56
C ARG A 58 -9.18 -10.51 -8.55
N THR A 59 -10.42 -10.94 -8.75
CA THR A 59 -11.61 -10.10 -8.56
C THR A 59 -12.31 -10.50 -7.27
N HIS A 60 -12.34 -9.58 -6.31
CA HIS A 60 -13.06 -9.71 -5.05
C HIS A 60 -14.43 -9.05 -5.18
N ARG A 61 -15.50 -9.83 -5.04
CA ARG A 61 -16.87 -9.31 -5.02
C ARG A 61 -17.34 -9.20 -3.56
N PRO A 62 -17.91 -8.07 -3.13
CA PRO A 62 -18.36 -7.92 -1.76
C PRO A 62 -19.61 -8.75 -1.46
N VAL A 63 -19.74 -9.20 -0.21
CA VAL A 63 -20.98 -9.73 0.37
C VAL A 63 -21.78 -8.53 0.87
N GLY A 64 -22.57 -7.95 -0.02
CA GLY A 64 -23.43 -6.80 0.28
C GLY A 64 -22.85 -5.45 -0.15
N PRO A 65 -23.45 -4.34 0.33
CA PRO A 65 -23.09 -3.00 -0.12
C PRO A 65 -21.72 -2.57 0.40
N VAL A 66 -20.90 -2.00 -0.48
CA VAL A 66 -19.63 -1.38 -0.10
C VAL A 66 -19.89 -0.13 0.72
N LYS A 67 -19.35 -0.09 1.94
CA LYS A 67 -19.48 1.08 2.82
C LYS A 67 -18.53 2.17 2.34
N ARG A 68 -19.06 3.36 2.08
CA ARG A 68 -18.28 4.53 1.66
C ARG A 68 -18.34 5.60 2.73
N THR A 69 -17.18 5.99 3.23
CA THR A 69 -17.03 7.11 4.16
C THR A 69 -16.21 8.20 3.47
N ARG A 70 -16.65 9.46 3.56
CA ARG A 70 -15.90 10.62 3.08
C ARG A 70 -15.88 11.68 4.17
N GLY A 71 -14.74 12.32 4.37
CA GLY A 71 -14.61 13.42 5.32
C GLY A 71 -13.35 14.23 5.06
N VAL A 72 -13.32 15.42 5.66
CA VAL A 72 -12.12 16.26 5.74
C VAL A 72 -11.49 16.03 7.10
N VAL A 73 -10.19 15.71 7.12
CA VAL A 73 -9.44 15.45 8.35
C VAL A 73 -8.28 16.44 8.40
N LYS A 74 -8.09 17.12 9.53
CA LYS A 74 -6.95 18.02 9.71
C LYS A 74 -5.64 17.28 9.45
N ALA A 75 -4.63 18.00 8.96
CA ALA A 75 -3.29 17.46 8.91
C ALA A 75 -2.89 17.02 10.32
N GLY A 76 -2.68 15.72 10.51
CA GLY A 76 -2.03 15.20 11.71
C GLY A 76 -0.53 15.35 11.58
N LEU A 77 0.19 15.23 12.70
CA LEU A 77 1.62 14.97 12.62
C LEU A 77 1.82 13.64 11.87
N PRO A 78 2.78 13.54 10.93
CA PRO A 78 3.20 12.23 10.43
C PRO A 78 3.59 11.36 11.63
N ALA A 79 3.49 10.04 11.48
CA ALA A 79 4.10 9.16 12.47
C ALA A 79 5.55 9.61 12.65
N ALA A 80 6.02 9.80 13.88
CA ALA A 80 7.45 9.93 14.10
C ALA A 80 8.09 8.69 13.47
N ASP A 81 9.11 8.89 12.64
CA ASP A 81 10.05 7.80 12.39
C ASP A 81 10.59 7.45 13.77
N ASP A 82 10.28 6.26 14.28
CA ASP A 82 10.95 5.73 15.46
C ASP A 82 12.42 5.55 15.07
N ASP A 83 13.20 6.62 15.19
CA ASP A 83 14.66 6.58 15.24
C ASP A 83 15.03 5.78 16.49
N ASP A 84 15.15 4.47 16.27
CA ASP A 84 15.96 3.44 16.93
C ASP A 84 16.73 3.85 18.20
N THR A 85 16.05 4.38 19.22
CA THR A 85 16.60 4.70 20.54
C THR A 85 15.56 4.44 21.64
N GLY A 86 14.93 3.27 21.60
CA GLY A 86 13.99 2.84 22.63
C GLY A 86 14.10 1.35 22.90
N THR A 87 14.69 1.01 24.04
CA THR A 87 14.77 -0.36 24.57
C THR A 87 13.36 -0.85 24.91
N GLY A 88 12.64 -1.32 23.91
CA GLY A 88 11.27 -1.81 24.00
C GLY A 88 11.14 -3.14 23.26
N THR A 89 10.68 -4.16 23.98
CA THR A 89 10.43 -5.53 23.51
C THR A 89 9.60 -5.58 22.23
N GLY A 90 10.24 -5.96 21.12
CA GLY A 90 9.63 -6.57 19.94
C GLY A 90 8.95 -5.61 18.94
N THR A 91 9.72 -4.76 18.26
CA THR A 91 9.25 -4.08 17.05
C THR A 91 8.96 -5.14 15.99
N ALA A 92 7.68 -5.42 15.71
CA ALA A 92 7.31 -6.39 14.70
C ALA A 92 7.84 -5.94 13.33
N THR A 93 8.79 -6.70 12.77
CA THR A 93 9.38 -6.42 11.46
C THR A 93 8.29 -6.44 10.39
N ILE A 94 8.04 -5.28 9.76
CA ILE A 94 7.08 -5.17 8.65
C ILE A 94 7.60 -6.02 7.49
N PRO A 95 6.80 -6.97 6.95
CA PRO A 95 7.20 -7.77 5.81
C PRO A 95 7.61 -6.88 4.62
N ALA A 96 8.65 -7.27 3.88
CA ALA A 96 9.13 -6.48 2.73
C ALA A 96 8.02 -6.17 1.71
N ALA A 97 7.08 -7.11 1.50
CA ALA A 97 5.91 -6.95 0.64
C ALA A 97 4.92 -5.87 1.11
N HIS A 98 4.97 -5.47 2.38
CA HIS A 98 4.08 -4.49 3.00
C HIS A 98 4.72 -3.11 3.20
N ARG A 99 6.03 -2.98 2.96
CA ARG A 99 6.80 -1.77 3.26
C ARG A 99 6.20 -0.51 2.65
N THR A 100 5.81 -0.54 1.37
CA THR A 100 5.23 0.65 0.73
C THR A 100 3.82 0.95 1.19
N GLY A 101 3.07 -0.07 1.61
CA GLY A 101 1.79 0.10 2.28
C GLY A 101 1.96 0.84 3.60
N ALA A 102 2.95 0.45 4.40
CA ALA A 102 3.30 1.07 5.66
C ALA A 102 3.82 2.49 5.51
N GLU A 103 4.81 2.68 4.63
CA GLU A 103 5.38 3.99 4.28
C GLU A 103 4.27 4.93 3.78
N THR A 104 3.46 4.50 2.81
CA THR A 104 2.36 5.35 2.31
C THR A 104 1.34 5.66 3.41
N ALA A 105 1.07 4.70 4.30
CA ALA A 105 0.12 4.90 5.38
C ALA A 105 0.62 5.91 6.41
N SER A 106 1.94 6.08 6.62
CA SER A 106 2.49 7.03 7.61
C SER A 106 2.12 8.49 7.32
N TYR A 107 1.86 8.82 6.05
CA TYR A 107 1.42 10.15 5.60
C TYR A 107 -0.08 10.41 5.79
N LEU A 108 -0.88 9.37 6.10
CA LEU A 108 -2.29 9.54 6.39
C LEU A 108 -2.49 10.16 7.78
N PRO A 109 -3.57 10.95 8.00
CA PRO A 109 -3.93 11.41 9.33
C PRO A 109 -4.06 10.26 10.32
N GLU A 110 -3.61 10.46 11.56
CA GLU A 110 -3.57 9.43 12.61
C GLU A 110 -4.91 8.69 12.78
N ALA A 111 -6.03 9.40 12.86
CA ALA A 111 -7.35 8.80 12.98
C ALA A 111 -7.67 7.82 11.83
N VAL A 112 -7.18 8.10 10.61
CA VAL A 112 -7.33 7.21 9.45
C VAL A 112 -6.40 6.00 9.58
N ARG A 113 -5.15 6.20 10.00
CA ARG A 113 -4.17 5.12 10.22
C ARG A 113 -4.66 4.12 11.26
N VAL A 114 -5.07 4.62 12.43
CA VAL A 114 -5.60 3.83 13.54
C VAL A 114 -6.87 3.09 13.12
N GLY A 115 -7.83 3.81 12.50
CA GLY A 115 -9.05 3.18 12.00
C GLY A 115 -8.78 2.07 10.97
N ALA A 116 -7.80 2.27 10.08
CA ALA A 116 -7.40 1.27 9.11
C ALA A 116 -6.71 0.05 9.74
N ALA A 117 -5.96 0.22 10.83
CA ALA A 117 -5.31 -0.87 11.56
C ALA A 117 -6.31 -1.68 12.37
N LEU A 118 -7.28 -1.02 13.00
CA LEU A 118 -8.36 -1.70 13.71
C LEU A 118 -9.29 -2.47 12.75
N ALA A 119 -9.56 -1.92 11.57
CA ALA A 119 -10.44 -2.57 10.59
C ALA A 119 -9.84 -3.84 9.99
N ILE A 120 -8.52 -3.83 9.73
CA ILE A 120 -7.76 -4.93 9.13
C ILE A 120 -6.36 -4.98 9.80
N PRO A 121 -6.21 -5.70 10.93
CA PRO A 121 -4.95 -5.74 11.66
C PRO A 121 -3.87 -6.53 10.92
N ASP A 122 -4.24 -7.66 10.33
CA ASP A 122 -3.33 -8.59 9.64
C ASP A 122 -3.65 -8.68 8.14
N PRO A 123 -3.27 -7.68 7.33
CA PRO A 123 -3.52 -7.71 5.89
C PRO A 123 -2.65 -8.78 5.21
N ALA A 124 -3.26 -9.58 4.34
CA ALA A 124 -2.52 -10.42 3.40
C ALA A 124 -1.83 -9.57 2.31
N ILE A 125 -2.48 -8.48 1.89
CA ILE A 125 -1.93 -7.48 0.97
C ILE A 125 -2.03 -6.11 1.63
N TRP A 126 -0.89 -5.43 1.75
CA TRP A 126 -0.79 -4.04 2.16
C TRP A 126 0.11 -3.28 1.22
N THR A 127 -0.46 -2.38 0.41
CA THR A 127 0.27 -1.63 -0.61
C THR A 127 -0.30 -0.23 -0.72
N GLY A 128 0.55 0.73 -1.08
CA GLY A 128 0.14 2.10 -1.30
C GLY A 128 1.02 2.83 -2.28
N ARG A 129 0.56 4.02 -2.66
CA ARG A 129 1.32 5.00 -3.43
C ARG A 129 1.00 6.40 -2.97
N ILE A 130 2.01 7.25 -2.96
CA ILE A 130 1.88 8.70 -2.87
C ILE A 130 2.15 9.27 -4.26
N THR A 131 1.27 10.16 -4.71
CA THR A 131 1.44 10.91 -5.95
C THR A 131 1.51 12.38 -5.57
N GLN A 132 2.57 13.04 -6.02
CA GLN A 132 2.75 14.48 -5.84
C GLN A 132 2.72 15.15 -7.21
N TRP A 133 2.01 16.26 -7.31
CA TRP A 133 2.07 17.15 -8.47
C TRP A 133 2.79 18.42 -8.04
N ASP A 134 3.90 18.71 -8.70
CA ASP A 134 4.68 19.92 -8.53
C ASP A 134 4.77 20.72 -9.83
N ASN A 135 5.12 22.00 -9.71
CA ASN A 135 5.25 22.91 -10.86
C ASN A 135 6.68 22.98 -11.43
N GLY A 136 7.54 22.00 -11.12
CA GLY A 136 8.95 21.97 -11.51
C GLY A 136 9.86 22.95 -10.75
N ARG A 137 9.32 23.80 -9.87
CA ARG A 137 10.09 24.72 -9.01
C ARG A 137 10.11 24.28 -7.55
N GLY A 138 9.76 23.03 -7.28
CA GLY A 138 9.65 22.47 -5.93
C GLY A 138 8.41 22.91 -5.14
N LEU A 139 7.48 23.65 -5.77
CA LEU A 139 6.18 23.95 -5.16
C LEU A 139 5.18 22.87 -5.55
N VAL A 140 4.40 22.44 -4.56
CA VAL A 140 3.46 21.34 -4.67
C VAL A 140 2.05 21.88 -4.77
N SER A 141 1.29 21.45 -5.77
CA SER A 141 -0.10 21.89 -5.96
C SER A 141 -1.11 20.86 -5.44
N ARG A 142 -0.72 19.60 -5.40
CA ARG A 142 -1.57 18.50 -4.94
C ARG A 142 -0.74 17.32 -4.46
N GLN A 143 -1.27 16.62 -3.47
CA GLN A 143 -0.82 15.30 -3.08
C GLN A 143 -2.01 14.34 -3.01
N GLU A 144 -1.77 13.10 -3.43
CA GLU A 144 -2.75 12.02 -3.40
C GLU A 144 -2.11 10.75 -2.85
N ILE A 145 -2.73 10.20 -1.83
CA ILE A 145 -2.42 8.90 -1.25
C ILE A 145 -3.49 7.92 -1.68
N ALA A 146 -3.06 6.76 -2.17
CA ALA A 146 -3.90 5.60 -2.38
C ALA A 146 -3.31 4.42 -1.59
N ASN A 147 -4.09 3.81 -0.70
CA ASN A 147 -3.66 2.69 0.13
C ASN A 147 -4.70 1.56 0.09
N LEU A 148 -4.25 0.33 -0.01
CA LEU A 148 -5.07 -0.88 0.08
C LEU A 148 -4.57 -1.73 1.25
N ARG A 149 -5.50 -2.09 2.12
CA ARG A 149 -5.36 -3.22 3.05
C ARG A 149 -6.40 -4.27 2.69
N LEU A 150 -5.95 -5.51 2.52
CA LEU A 150 -6.81 -6.62 2.11
C LEU A 150 -6.44 -7.87 2.93
N SER A 151 -7.43 -8.43 3.62
CA SER A 151 -7.37 -9.74 4.27
C SER A 151 -8.24 -10.75 3.51
N ALA A 152 -8.42 -11.94 4.08
CA ALA A 152 -9.27 -12.97 3.48
C ALA A 152 -10.76 -12.59 3.46
N GLU A 153 -11.21 -11.74 4.40
CA GLU A 153 -12.63 -11.46 4.64
C GLU A 153 -12.98 -9.99 4.47
N ARG A 154 -11.98 -9.10 4.41
CA ARG A 154 -12.21 -7.66 4.30
C ARG A 154 -11.20 -6.98 3.40
N ALA A 155 -11.65 -5.93 2.73
CA ALA A 155 -10.77 -4.98 2.08
C ALA A 155 -11.10 -3.55 2.51
N LEU A 156 -10.07 -2.74 2.72
CA LEU A 156 -10.18 -1.32 2.97
C LEU A 156 -9.30 -0.58 1.96
N VAL A 157 -9.96 0.24 1.14
CA VAL A 157 -9.32 1.13 0.19
C VAL A 157 -9.42 2.55 0.72
N ILE A 158 -8.29 3.21 0.85
CA ILE A 158 -8.19 4.59 1.32
C ILE A 158 -7.64 5.43 0.19
N ARG A 159 -8.34 6.52 -0.12
CA ARG A 159 -7.85 7.59 -0.97
C ARG A 159 -7.86 8.87 -0.16
N ALA A 160 -6.71 9.52 -0.02
CA ALA A 160 -6.61 10.82 0.62
C ALA A 160 -6.01 11.82 -0.36
N THR A 161 -6.58 13.02 -0.46
CA THR A 161 -6.05 14.11 -1.28
C THR A 161 -5.92 15.38 -0.47
N ARG A 162 -4.88 16.17 -0.72
CA ARG A 162 -4.76 17.54 -0.22
C ARG A 162 -4.18 18.45 -1.29
N GLY A 163 -4.50 19.73 -1.21
CA GLY A 163 -4.33 20.67 -2.31
C GLY A 163 -5.35 20.43 -3.43
N ASP A 164 -5.63 21.46 -4.20
CA ASP A 164 -6.65 21.45 -5.26
C ASP A 164 -6.06 21.37 -6.68
N GLY A 165 -4.73 21.44 -6.80
CA GLY A 165 -4.01 21.45 -8.06
C GLY A 165 -4.03 22.80 -8.79
N ARG A 166 -4.65 23.83 -8.22
CA ARG A 166 -4.73 25.19 -8.80
C ARG A 166 -3.72 26.11 -8.16
N GLU A 167 -3.64 26.07 -6.83
CA GLU A 167 -2.65 26.80 -6.06
C GLU A 167 -1.37 25.97 -5.89
N SER A 168 -0.24 26.63 -5.68
CA SER A 168 1.05 25.99 -5.44
C SER A 168 1.56 26.38 -4.06
N TYR A 169 2.01 25.41 -3.30
CA TYR A 169 2.40 25.56 -1.90
C TYR A 169 3.85 25.12 -1.70
N THR A 170 4.54 25.69 -0.72
CA THR A 170 5.78 25.09 -0.22
C THR A 170 5.48 23.71 0.41
N PRO A 171 6.48 22.82 0.54
CA PRO A 171 6.30 21.53 1.22
C PRO A 171 5.69 21.67 2.63
N VAL A 172 6.10 22.69 3.39
CA VAL A 172 5.57 22.98 4.73
C VAL A 172 4.10 23.43 4.68
N GLN A 173 3.76 24.30 3.73
CA GLN A 173 2.38 24.77 3.56
C GLN A 173 1.44 23.62 3.17
N ILE A 174 1.79 22.79 2.17
CA ILE A 174 0.95 21.65 1.80
C ILE A 174 0.90 20.61 2.91
N ALA A 175 1.97 20.45 3.71
CA ALA A 175 1.99 19.55 4.85
C ALA A 175 0.89 19.90 5.88
N ALA A 176 0.57 21.18 6.05
CA ALA A 176 -0.47 21.66 6.95
C ALA A 176 -1.90 21.61 6.37
N HIS A 177 -2.06 21.38 5.06
CA HIS A 177 -3.38 21.33 4.43
C HIS A 177 -4.18 20.13 4.90
N PRO A 178 -5.50 20.29 5.15
CA PRO A 178 -6.36 19.18 5.52
C PRO A 178 -6.44 18.16 4.39
N TRP A 179 -6.62 16.91 4.78
CA TRP A 179 -6.84 15.80 3.86
C TRP A 179 -8.33 15.62 3.60
N GLU A 180 -8.73 15.60 2.33
CA GLU A 180 -9.98 14.98 1.92
C GLU A 180 -9.78 13.46 1.83
N VAL A 181 -10.44 12.71 2.69
CA VAL A 181 -10.30 11.26 2.78
C VAL A 181 -11.59 10.59 2.29
N THR A 182 -11.43 9.60 1.42
CA THR A 182 -12.48 8.66 1.03
C THR A 182 -12.03 7.25 1.36
N GLN A 183 -12.88 6.51 2.07
CA GLN A 183 -12.68 5.11 2.40
C GLN A 183 -13.76 4.26 1.72
N LEU A 184 -13.37 3.13 1.16
CA LEU A 184 -14.27 2.07 0.69
C LEU A 184 -13.96 0.80 1.45
N ALA A 185 -14.91 0.33 2.25
CA ALA A 185 -14.81 -0.91 3.00
C ALA A 185 -15.67 -1.99 2.36
N TYR A 186 -15.04 -3.13 2.09
CA TYR A 186 -15.63 -4.32 1.49
C TYR A 186 -15.64 -5.43 2.52
N ASP A 187 -16.82 -5.99 2.79
CA ASP A 187 -16.93 -7.32 3.39
C ASP A 187 -16.87 -8.33 2.25
N LEU A 188 -15.95 -9.29 2.30
CA LEU A 188 -15.66 -10.25 1.23
C LEU A 188 -16.15 -11.64 1.63
N PRO A 189 -16.55 -12.49 0.67
CA PRO A 189 -16.89 -13.86 0.98
C PRO A 189 -15.64 -14.54 1.52
N HIS A 190 -15.79 -15.29 2.61
CA HIS A 190 -14.71 -16.13 3.11
C HIS A 190 -14.34 -17.11 1.99
N VAL A 191 -13.12 -16.98 1.46
CA VAL A 191 -12.57 -17.94 0.50
C VAL A 191 -11.58 -18.82 1.27
N PRO A 192 -11.93 -20.08 1.55
CA PRO A 192 -10.98 -21.01 2.16
C PRO A 192 -9.72 -21.10 1.30
N GLY A 193 -8.55 -20.96 1.92
CA GLY A 193 -7.26 -21.18 1.23
C GLY A 193 -6.53 -19.94 0.70
N ILE A 194 -6.92 -18.71 1.06
CA ILE A 194 -5.93 -17.62 1.06
C ILE A 194 -4.95 -17.98 2.18
N PRO A 195 -3.67 -18.28 1.88
CA PRO A 195 -2.72 -18.57 2.94
C PRO A 195 -2.69 -17.33 3.83
N ARG A 196 -3.06 -17.50 5.12
CA ARG A 196 -2.57 -16.56 6.13
C ARG A 196 -1.06 -16.58 5.94
N THR A 197 -0.45 -15.44 5.63
CA THR A 197 0.99 -15.30 5.66
C THR A 197 1.42 -15.61 7.10
N ARG A 198 1.60 -16.89 7.42
CA ARG A 198 2.47 -17.28 8.53
C ARG A 198 3.80 -16.65 8.16
N GLY A 199 4.31 -15.79 9.04
CA GLY A 199 5.69 -15.34 8.96
C GLY A 199 6.53 -16.57 8.65
N VAL A 200 7.25 -16.52 7.53
CA VAL A 200 8.21 -17.56 7.20
C VAL A 200 9.22 -17.51 8.33
N ASP A 201 9.17 -18.49 9.22
CA ASP A 201 10.17 -18.71 10.25
C ASP A 201 11.46 -19.08 9.52
N PRO A 202 12.52 -18.25 9.56
CA PRO A 202 13.69 -18.47 8.72
C PRO A 202 14.62 -19.59 9.23
N LEU A 203 14.25 -20.35 10.27
CA LEU A 203 15.16 -21.30 10.92
C LEU A 203 14.49 -22.61 11.36
N ALA A 204 13.90 -23.35 10.43
CA ALA A 204 13.57 -24.77 10.64
C ALA A 204 14.10 -25.59 9.46
N GLY A 205 15.40 -25.86 9.46
CA GLY A 205 16.03 -26.66 8.41
C GLY A 205 17.55 -26.50 8.31
N LEU A 206 18.26 -26.55 9.44
CA LEU A 206 19.64 -27.01 9.54
C LEU A 206 19.76 -27.87 10.80
#